data_AF-A0A943JZZ2-F1
#
_entry.id   AF-A0A943JZZ2-F1
#
_cell.length_a   1.000
_cell.length_b   1.000
_cell.length_c   1.000
_cell.angle_alpha   90.00
_cell.angle_beta   90.00
_cell.angle_gamma   90.00
#
_symmetry.space_group_name_H-M   'P 1'
#
loop_
_entity.id
_entity.type
_entity.pdbx_description
1 polymer ?
#
loop_
_entity_poly.entity_id
_entity_poly.type
_entity_poly.pdbx_seq_one_letter_code
_entity_poly.pdbx_strand_id
1 'polypeptide(L)'
;MLTNYHMHTSYSDDSSYKMEDVVKTAISCGLDEICITDHLDCETGIDPCFTFKSYETDFLKCKLKYSDKITLKLGMEFGMQMSTIPYFKECFSKADFDFILMSCHLIDDKWFWSQEFQSGKSQDEYNQQYYDEILRLVNSFNDYSVLGHLDVIRRYDLKGDYPFEKIEAIVEQILKRVISQGKGIEINTSCYRYRLNNLTPCREILRLYKDLGGEIITIGTDSHRPEHVNCHIEDVRAELLNMGYKYICTYDKMIPTFHKIK
;
A
#
# COMPACT_ATOMS: atom_id res chain seq x y z
N MET A 1 4.85 -5.00 -18.54
CA MET A 1 5.60 -5.43 -17.37
C MET A 1 4.55 -5.79 -16.34
N LEU A 2 4.55 -7.02 -15.86
CA LEU A 2 3.62 -7.49 -14.85
C LEU A 2 4.31 -7.43 -13.50
N THR A 3 3.78 -6.62 -12.60
CA THR A 3 4.44 -6.28 -11.33
C THR A 3 3.49 -6.37 -10.16
N ASN A 4 4.04 -6.60 -8.97
CA ASN A 4 3.30 -6.54 -7.72
C ASN A 4 4.13 -5.80 -6.66
N TYR A 5 3.60 -4.66 -6.21
CA TYR A 5 4.27 -3.73 -5.30
C TYR A 5 3.66 -3.70 -3.90
N HIS A 6 2.88 -4.72 -3.54
CA HIS A 6 2.35 -4.89 -2.20
C HIS A 6 2.17 -6.38 -1.87
N MET A 7 3.12 -6.91 -1.11
CA MET A 7 3.24 -8.34 -0.80
C MET A 7 3.84 -8.55 0.59
N HIS A 8 3.31 -9.55 1.31
CA HIS A 8 3.73 -9.86 2.67
C HIS A 8 4.35 -11.24 2.73
N THR A 9 5.31 -11.39 3.63
CA THR A 9 5.99 -12.63 3.94
C THR A 9 5.80 -12.96 5.40
N SER A 10 6.43 -14.03 5.89
CA SER A 10 6.43 -14.41 7.30
C SER A 10 7.11 -13.40 8.24
N TYR A 11 7.54 -12.24 7.74
CA TYR A 11 8.01 -11.11 8.54
C TYR A 11 6.86 -10.19 8.97
N SER A 12 5.70 -10.25 8.30
CA SER A 12 4.45 -9.63 8.75
C SER A 12 3.75 -10.54 9.75
N ASP A 13 3.23 -9.97 10.85
CA ASP A 13 2.63 -10.73 11.97
C ASP A 13 1.39 -11.55 11.59
N ASP A 14 0.73 -11.19 10.50
CA ASP A 14 -0.48 -11.83 9.97
C ASP A 14 -0.21 -12.76 8.77
N SER A 15 1.05 -13.05 8.48
CA SER A 15 1.47 -13.96 7.42
C SER A 15 2.39 -15.06 7.94
N SER A 16 2.25 -16.26 7.36
CA SER A 16 3.21 -17.37 7.54
C SER A 16 3.95 -17.71 6.25
N TYR A 17 3.78 -16.89 5.21
CA TYR A 17 4.25 -17.19 3.87
C TYR A 17 5.73 -16.83 3.71
N LYS A 18 6.61 -17.83 3.68
CA LYS A 18 8.06 -17.60 3.62
C LYS A 18 8.44 -16.77 2.40
N MET A 19 9.36 -15.82 2.58
CA MET A 19 9.83 -14.92 1.53
C MET A 19 10.29 -15.64 0.27
N GLU A 20 11.07 -16.72 0.40
CA GLU A 20 11.51 -17.50 -0.76
C GLU A 20 10.32 -18.14 -1.52
N ASP A 21 9.28 -18.56 -0.81
CA ASP A 21 8.11 -19.18 -1.43
C ASP A 21 7.21 -18.12 -2.10
N VAL A 22 7.17 -16.89 -1.57
CA VAL A 22 6.59 -15.72 -2.27
C VAL A 22 7.29 -15.51 -3.61
N VAL A 23 8.63 -15.47 -3.60
CA VAL A 23 9.44 -15.28 -4.81
C VAL A 23 9.20 -16.40 -5.84
N LYS A 24 9.18 -17.67 -5.41
CA LYS A 24 8.91 -18.80 -6.31
C LYS A 24 7.52 -18.71 -6.93
N THR A 25 6.51 -18.34 -6.16
CA THR A 25 5.15 -18.19 -6.68
C THR A 25 5.06 -17.02 -7.65
N ALA A 26 5.68 -15.88 -7.35
CA ALA A 26 5.77 -14.75 -8.27
C ALA A 26 6.38 -15.14 -9.62
N ILE A 27 7.48 -15.90 -9.61
CA ILE A 27 8.08 -16.47 -10.82
C ILE A 27 7.10 -17.39 -11.55
N SER A 28 6.40 -18.29 -10.83
CA SER A 28 5.44 -19.22 -11.44
C SER A 28 4.23 -18.52 -12.06
N CYS A 29 3.86 -17.35 -11.53
CA CYS A 29 2.80 -16.50 -12.05
C CYS A 29 3.25 -15.63 -13.23
N GLY A 30 4.54 -15.62 -13.57
CA GLY A 30 5.09 -14.81 -14.66
C GLY A 30 5.22 -13.32 -14.30
N LEU A 31 5.39 -12.97 -13.03
CA LEU A 31 5.71 -11.60 -12.62
C LEU A 31 7.14 -11.25 -13.05
N ASP A 32 7.32 -10.07 -13.65
CA ASP A 32 8.63 -9.56 -14.09
C ASP A 32 9.42 -8.95 -12.91
N GLU A 33 8.71 -8.30 -12.00
CA GLU A 33 9.27 -7.61 -10.84
C GLU A 33 8.28 -7.62 -9.66
N ILE A 34 8.81 -7.84 -8.46
CA ILE A 34 8.04 -7.71 -7.22
C ILE A 34 8.78 -6.85 -6.19
N CYS A 35 8.00 -6.16 -5.37
CA CYS A 35 8.47 -5.54 -4.14
C CYS A 35 7.90 -6.26 -2.94
N ILE A 36 8.78 -6.71 -2.04
CA ILE A 36 8.34 -7.21 -0.74
C ILE A 36 8.13 -6.00 0.17
N THR A 37 6.96 -5.91 0.79
CA THR A 37 6.50 -4.76 1.58
C THR A 37 5.86 -5.25 2.88
N ASP A 38 6.60 -6.05 3.64
CA ASP A 38 6.11 -6.55 4.92
C ASP A 38 5.67 -5.41 5.85
N HIS A 39 4.69 -5.73 6.70
CA HIS A 39 4.09 -4.83 7.67
C HIS A 39 5.15 -4.32 8.66
N LEU A 40 5.15 -3.01 8.84
CA LEU A 40 5.66 -2.37 10.03
C LEU A 40 4.52 -1.50 10.56
N ASP A 41 3.83 -2.02 11.56
CA ASP A 41 2.71 -1.40 12.22
C ASP A 41 2.97 -1.40 13.72
N CYS A 42 2.66 -0.30 14.41
CA CYS A 42 2.73 -0.29 15.86
C CYS A 42 1.77 0.72 16.49
N GLU A 43 1.36 0.38 17.71
CA GLU A 43 0.74 1.32 18.63
C GLU A 43 1.79 2.29 19.19
N THR A 44 1.32 3.41 19.72
CA THR A 44 2.15 4.48 20.26
C THR A 44 3.07 3.99 21.37
N GLY A 45 4.38 4.11 21.16
CA GLY A 45 5.39 3.73 22.14
C GLY A 45 5.67 2.23 22.22
N ILE A 46 5.07 1.42 21.35
CA ILE A 46 5.39 0.00 21.20
C ILE A 46 6.46 -0.18 20.13
N ASP A 47 7.52 -0.90 20.47
CA ASP A 47 8.48 -1.39 19.46
C ASP A 47 7.90 -2.66 18.83
N PRO A 48 7.57 -2.68 17.53
CA PRO A 48 7.08 -3.87 16.84
C PRO A 48 8.11 -5.01 16.80
N CYS A 49 9.33 -4.80 17.31
CA CYS A 49 10.39 -5.80 17.37
C CYS A 49 10.74 -6.38 15.97
N PHE A 50 10.48 -5.61 14.91
CA PHE A 50 10.70 -6.04 13.54
C PHE A 50 12.19 -6.34 13.32
N THR A 51 12.50 -7.59 12.95
CA THR A 51 13.88 -8.06 12.82
C THR A 51 14.50 -7.66 11.48
N PHE A 52 14.68 -6.36 11.27
CA PHE A 52 15.07 -5.77 9.98
C PHE A 52 16.33 -6.40 9.37
N LYS A 53 17.35 -6.68 10.18
CA LYS A 53 18.59 -7.32 9.70
C LYS A 53 18.35 -8.70 9.10
N SER A 54 17.45 -9.49 9.69
CA SER A 54 17.08 -10.81 9.18
C SER A 54 16.28 -10.68 7.89
N TYR A 55 15.31 -9.75 7.87
CA TYR A 55 14.50 -9.42 6.70
C TYR A 55 15.37 -9.06 5.49
N GLU A 56 16.29 -8.09 5.66
CA GLU A 56 17.22 -7.68 4.61
C GLU A 56 18.14 -8.83 4.18
N THR A 57 18.67 -9.60 5.12
CA THR A 57 19.55 -10.74 4.82
C THR A 57 18.85 -11.79 3.95
N ASP A 58 17.61 -12.15 4.29
CA ASP A 58 16.85 -13.14 3.53
C ASP A 58 16.39 -12.59 2.18
N PHE A 59 16.05 -11.30 2.11
CA PHE A 59 15.77 -10.60 0.87
C PHE A 59 16.98 -10.65 -0.07
N LEU A 60 18.18 -10.29 0.41
CA LEU A 60 19.41 -10.29 -0.39
C LEU A 60 19.77 -11.70 -0.88
N LYS A 61 19.55 -12.74 -0.05
CA LYS A 61 19.71 -14.14 -0.49
C LYS A 61 18.77 -14.48 -1.64
N CYS A 62 17.49 -14.12 -1.54
CA CYS A 62 16.52 -14.37 -2.61
C CYS A 62 16.87 -13.57 -3.86
N LYS A 63 17.22 -12.28 -3.72
CA LYS A 63 17.60 -11.39 -4.83
C LYS A 63 18.78 -11.95 -5.61
N LEU A 64 19.80 -12.44 -4.92
CA LEU A 64 20.96 -13.08 -5.56
C LEU A 64 20.55 -14.39 -6.26
N LYS A 65 19.82 -15.27 -5.55
CA LYS A 65 19.47 -16.62 -6.00
C LYS A 65 18.55 -16.64 -7.22
N TYR A 66 17.68 -15.64 -7.37
CA TYR A 66 16.66 -15.57 -8.42
C TYR A 66 16.86 -14.41 -9.41
N SER A 67 18.04 -13.80 -9.42
CA SER A 67 18.37 -12.62 -10.24
C SER A 67 18.23 -12.83 -11.75
N ASP A 68 18.32 -14.06 -12.24
CA ASP A 68 18.14 -14.44 -13.65
C ASP A 68 16.66 -14.68 -14.02
N LYS A 69 15.74 -14.66 -13.04
CA LYS A 69 14.34 -15.05 -13.22
C LYS A 69 13.34 -13.95 -12.92
N ILE A 70 13.61 -13.09 -11.94
CA ILE A 70 12.70 -12.04 -11.49
C ILE A 70 13.48 -10.90 -10.85
N THR A 71 13.00 -9.67 -11.03
CA THR A 71 13.56 -8.51 -10.32
C THR A 71 12.94 -8.39 -8.93
N LEU A 72 13.77 -8.30 -7.88
CA LEU A 72 13.31 -8.13 -6.50
C LEU A 72 13.67 -6.73 -5.98
N LYS A 73 12.68 -6.07 -5.39
CA LYS A 73 12.79 -4.75 -4.75
C LYS A 73 12.56 -4.83 -3.25
N LEU A 74 13.43 -4.18 -2.48
CA LEU A 74 13.34 -4.12 -1.03
C LEU A 74 12.41 -2.98 -0.63
N GLY A 75 11.28 -3.30 -0.02
CA GLY A 75 10.40 -2.29 0.53
C GLY A 75 9.84 -2.66 1.89
N MET A 76 8.94 -1.82 2.37
CA MET A 76 8.14 -2.01 3.57
C MET A 76 6.80 -1.30 3.41
N GLU A 77 5.77 -1.85 4.06
CA GLU A 77 4.54 -1.11 4.31
C GLU A 77 4.61 -0.49 5.71
N PHE A 78 4.60 0.84 5.76
CA PHE A 78 4.55 1.60 6.98
C PHE A 78 3.10 1.88 7.33
N GLY A 79 2.54 1.13 8.27
CA GLY A 79 1.25 1.41 8.87
C GLY A 79 1.37 2.49 9.93
N MET A 80 1.06 3.72 9.53
CA MET A 80 1.38 4.92 10.30
C MET A 80 0.15 5.53 10.96
N GLN A 81 0.44 6.20 12.08
CA GLN A 81 -0.37 7.24 12.70
C GLN A 81 0.58 8.35 13.15
N MET A 82 0.05 9.52 13.48
CA MET A 82 0.88 10.71 13.73
C MET A 82 1.93 10.50 14.83
N SER A 83 1.61 9.73 15.87
CA SER A 83 2.50 9.43 16.99
C SER A 83 3.67 8.54 16.62
N THR A 84 3.57 7.73 15.56
CA THR A 84 4.60 6.75 15.18
C THR A 84 5.63 7.29 14.18
N ILE A 85 5.42 8.49 13.61
CA ILE A 85 6.34 9.13 12.65
C ILE A 85 7.83 9.06 13.08
N PRO A 86 8.22 9.39 14.33
CA PRO A 86 9.63 9.33 14.72
C PRO A 86 10.25 7.94 14.57
N TYR A 87 9.49 6.89 14.89
CA TYR A 87 9.92 5.50 14.75
C TYR A 87 10.12 5.12 13.29
N PHE A 88 9.15 5.46 12.42
CA PHE A 88 9.25 5.17 10.99
C PHE A 88 10.41 5.90 10.31
N LYS A 89 10.74 7.13 10.75
CA LYS A 89 11.95 7.83 10.27
C LYS A 89 13.25 7.12 10.66
N GLU A 90 13.32 6.59 11.88
CA GLU A 90 14.45 5.79 12.31
C GLU A 90 14.55 4.51 11.47
N CYS A 91 13.44 3.80 11.25
CA CYS A 91 13.42 2.60 10.43
C CYS A 91 13.80 2.87 8.98
N PHE A 92 13.30 3.95 8.37
CA PHE A 92 13.70 4.37 7.03
C PHE A 92 15.22 4.55 6.90
N SER A 93 15.90 5.04 7.95
CA SER A 93 17.35 5.24 7.93
C SER A 93 18.20 3.96 8.01
N LYS A 94 17.58 2.78 8.22
CA LYS A 94 18.29 1.50 8.42
C LYS A 94 18.72 0.84 7.11
N ALA A 95 18.16 1.21 5.96
CA ALA A 95 18.50 0.64 4.67
C ALA A 95 18.22 1.57 3.48
N ASP A 96 18.82 1.24 2.34
CA ASP A 96 18.51 1.85 1.06
C ASP A 96 17.28 1.18 0.44
N PHE A 97 16.10 1.58 0.91
CA PHE A 97 14.83 1.05 0.39
C PHE A 97 14.62 1.41 -1.08
N ASP A 98 14.09 0.45 -1.84
CA ASP A 98 13.61 0.68 -3.20
C ASP A 98 12.26 1.38 -3.18
N PHE A 99 11.40 1.01 -2.23
CA PHE A 99 10.00 1.45 -2.18
C PHE A 99 9.46 1.44 -0.75
N ILE A 100 8.74 2.50 -0.35
CA ILE A 100 7.98 2.52 0.91
C ILE A 100 6.52 2.82 0.60
N LEU A 101 5.64 1.95 1.08
CA LEU A 101 4.21 2.17 1.06
C LEU A 101 3.80 2.82 2.39
N MET A 102 3.15 3.97 2.36
CA MET A 102 2.59 4.58 3.57
C MET A 102 1.11 4.24 3.65
N SER A 103 0.71 3.59 4.73
CA SER A 103 -0.65 3.12 4.99
C SER A 103 -1.15 3.64 6.34
N CYS A 104 -2.45 3.49 6.60
CA CYS A 104 -3.04 3.79 7.90
C CYS A 104 -3.99 2.64 8.27
N HIS A 105 -3.70 1.91 9.34
CA HIS A 105 -4.44 0.72 9.78
C HIS A 105 -5.08 0.86 11.16
N LEU A 106 -4.64 1.88 11.91
CA LEU A 106 -5.13 2.22 13.24
C LEU A 106 -5.03 3.73 13.47
N ILE A 107 -5.85 4.24 14.37
CA ILE A 107 -5.83 5.63 14.84
C ILE A 107 -6.12 5.62 16.33
N ASP A 108 -5.37 6.40 17.10
CA ASP A 108 -5.43 6.43 18.57
C ASP A 108 -5.25 5.03 19.17
N ASP A 109 -4.31 4.25 18.61
CA ASP A 109 -4.00 2.88 19.04
C ASP A 109 -5.20 1.92 18.94
N LYS A 110 -6.16 2.22 18.06
CA LYS A 110 -7.34 1.38 17.81
C LYS A 110 -7.37 0.90 16.37
N TRP A 111 -7.43 -0.42 16.21
CA TRP A 111 -7.37 -1.06 14.91
C TRP A 111 -8.70 -1.02 14.16
N PHE A 112 -8.63 -0.90 12.83
CA PHE A 112 -9.83 -0.93 11.99
C PHE A 112 -10.40 -2.35 11.85
N TRP A 113 -9.52 -3.35 11.73
CA TRP A 113 -9.92 -4.74 11.52
C TRP A 113 -10.64 -5.34 12.73
N SER A 114 -10.27 -4.92 13.95
CA SER A 114 -10.87 -5.35 15.21
C SER A 114 -12.18 -4.62 15.55
N GLN A 115 -12.56 -3.60 14.75
CA GLN A 115 -13.66 -2.67 14.99
C GLN A 115 -13.48 -1.73 16.19
N GLU A 116 -12.31 -1.73 16.85
CA GLU A 116 -12.05 -0.89 18.02
C GLU A 116 -12.11 0.60 17.68
N PHE A 117 -11.62 1.00 16.51
CA PHE A 117 -11.63 2.39 16.07
C PHE A 117 -13.04 2.90 15.79
N GLN A 118 -13.88 2.06 15.19
CA GLN A 118 -15.25 2.36 14.77
C GLN A 118 -16.24 2.31 15.96
N SER A 119 -15.92 1.54 17.00
CA SER A 119 -16.77 1.34 18.16
C SER A 119 -17.12 2.66 18.85
N GLY A 120 -18.42 2.89 19.08
CA GLY A 120 -18.94 4.10 19.71
C GLY A 120 -19.04 5.33 18.79
N LYS A 121 -18.68 5.22 17.50
CA LYS A 121 -18.72 6.32 16.53
C LYS A 121 -19.86 6.15 15.51
N SER A 122 -20.39 7.27 15.04
CA SER A 122 -21.20 7.34 13.82
C SER A 122 -20.35 7.06 12.58
N GLN A 123 -21.00 6.72 11.45
CA GLN A 123 -20.29 6.47 10.19
C GLN A 123 -19.51 7.70 9.73
N ASP A 124 -20.12 8.87 9.87
CA ASP A 124 -19.54 10.16 9.52
C ASP A 124 -18.29 10.44 10.37
N GLU A 125 -18.32 10.17 11.68
CA GLU A 125 -17.19 10.43 12.59
C GLU A 125 -15.94 9.61 12.26
N TYR A 126 -16.04 8.30 12.07
CA TYR A 126 -14.85 7.49 11.81
C TYR A 126 -14.32 7.67 10.38
N ASN A 127 -15.19 7.92 9.38
CA ASN A 127 -14.71 8.26 8.04
C ASN A 127 -13.99 9.61 8.04
N GLN A 128 -14.56 10.63 8.68
CA GLN A 128 -13.92 11.95 8.78
C GLN A 128 -12.55 11.85 9.49
N GLN A 129 -12.49 11.19 10.65
CA GLN A 129 -11.24 11.00 11.39
C GLN A 129 -10.18 10.22 10.59
N TYR A 130 -10.59 9.21 9.81
CA TYR A 130 -9.68 8.44 8.96
C TYR A 130 -8.99 9.32 7.91
N TYR A 131 -9.76 10.11 7.15
CA TYR A 131 -9.17 10.99 6.14
C TYR A 131 -8.43 12.20 6.76
N ASP A 132 -8.87 12.70 7.92
CA ASP A 132 -8.13 13.73 8.67
C ASP A 132 -6.75 13.22 9.08
N GLU A 133 -6.64 11.99 9.57
CA GLU A 133 -5.36 11.41 9.94
C GLU A 133 -4.44 11.20 8.72
N ILE A 134 -4.98 10.69 7.61
CA ILE A 134 -4.20 10.59 6.36
C ILE A 134 -3.70 11.96 5.92
N LEU A 135 -4.55 12.99 5.95
CA LEU A 135 -4.16 14.36 5.60
C LEU A 135 -3.04 14.86 6.51
N ARG A 136 -3.11 14.59 7.81
CA ARG A 136 -2.04 14.95 8.76
C ARG A 136 -0.74 14.20 8.47
N LEU A 137 -0.81 12.92 8.13
CA LEU A 137 0.33 12.08 7.78
C LEU A 137 1.04 12.58 6.52
N VAL A 138 0.33 12.78 5.41
CA VAL A 138 0.93 13.29 4.15
C VAL A 138 1.51 14.70 4.29
N ASN A 139 1.05 15.48 5.27
CA ASN A 139 1.61 16.79 5.59
C ASN A 139 2.87 16.72 6.47
N SER A 140 3.05 15.64 7.23
CA SER A 140 4.08 15.53 8.29
C SER A 140 5.20 14.53 7.99
N PHE A 141 4.98 13.61 7.06
CA PHE A 141 5.92 12.57 6.66
C PHE A 141 6.16 12.60 5.15
N ASN A 142 7.43 12.48 4.72
CA ASN A 142 7.85 12.56 3.31
C ASN A 142 8.64 11.33 2.84
N ASP A 143 9.07 10.46 3.76
CA ASP A 143 9.96 9.33 3.51
C ASP A 143 9.17 8.08 3.05
N TYR A 144 8.26 8.30 2.10
CA TYR A 144 7.44 7.28 1.47
C TYR A 144 7.45 7.43 -0.06
N SER A 145 7.08 6.39 -0.80
CA SER A 145 6.97 6.42 -2.27
C SER A 145 5.53 6.65 -2.71
N VAL A 146 4.61 5.88 -2.13
CA VAL A 146 3.20 5.80 -2.52
C VAL A 146 2.32 5.71 -1.28
N LEU A 147 1.15 6.34 -1.34
CA LEU A 147 0.07 6.19 -0.37
C LEU A 147 -0.69 4.88 -0.65
N GLY A 148 -0.62 3.93 0.28
CA GLY A 148 -1.30 2.64 0.25
C GLY A 148 -2.81 2.77 0.39
N HIS A 149 -3.53 1.84 -0.26
CA HIS A 149 -4.99 1.63 -0.18
C HIS A 149 -5.80 2.77 0.49
N LEU A 150 -5.85 3.94 -0.15
CA LEU A 150 -6.30 5.23 0.45
C LEU A 150 -7.71 5.22 1.09
N ASP A 151 -8.57 4.25 0.75
CA ASP A 151 -9.91 4.11 1.32
C ASP A 151 -10.11 2.78 2.09
N VAL A 152 -9.04 2.19 2.64
CA VAL A 152 -9.07 0.86 3.30
C VAL A 152 -10.06 0.77 4.45
N ILE A 153 -10.45 1.89 5.07
CA ILE A 153 -11.52 1.91 6.07
C ILE A 153 -12.82 1.27 5.55
N ARG A 154 -13.10 1.37 4.24
CA ARG A 154 -14.26 0.74 3.58
C ARG A 154 -14.26 -0.78 3.70
N ARG A 155 -13.08 -1.41 3.78
CA ARG A 155 -12.92 -2.86 3.99
C ARG A 155 -13.55 -3.31 5.32
N TYR A 156 -13.55 -2.41 6.30
CA TYR A 156 -13.98 -2.67 7.68
C TYR A 156 -15.23 -1.87 8.07
N ASP A 157 -15.95 -1.30 7.11
CA ASP A 157 -17.17 -0.53 7.38
C ASP A 157 -18.40 -1.46 7.44
N LEU A 158 -18.83 -1.81 8.66
CA LEU A 158 -20.02 -2.65 8.88
C LEU A 158 -21.35 -1.92 8.64
N LYS A 159 -21.34 -0.59 8.45
CA LYS A 159 -22.54 0.20 8.10
C LYS A 159 -22.78 0.27 6.60
N GLY A 160 -21.87 -0.27 5.79
CA GLY A 160 -21.98 -0.34 4.34
C GLY A 160 -21.32 0.85 3.64
N ASP A 161 -21.74 1.12 2.40
CA ASP A 161 -21.13 2.16 1.59
C ASP A 161 -21.29 3.55 2.21
N TYR A 162 -20.18 4.30 2.23
CA TYR A 162 -20.16 5.70 2.60
C TYR A 162 -20.12 6.58 1.34
N PRO A 163 -20.99 7.61 1.22
CA PRO A 163 -21.04 8.44 0.02
C PRO A 163 -19.72 9.18 -0.23
N PHE A 164 -19.20 9.09 -1.45
CA PHE A 164 -17.94 9.73 -1.84
C PHE A 164 -18.02 11.27 -1.69
N GLU A 165 -19.18 11.87 -1.97
CA GLU A 165 -19.41 13.30 -1.88
C GLU A 165 -19.18 13.86 -0.47
N LYS A 166 -19.31 13.01 0.56
CA LYS A 166 -19.03 13.40 1.96
C LYS A 166 -17.53 13.49 2.26
N ILE A 167 -16.67 12.85 1.46
CA ILE A 167 -15.21 12.82 1.66
C ILE A 167 -14.42 13.48 0.53
N GLU A 168 -15.07 13.83 -0.58
CA GLU A 168 -14.43 14.34 -1.78
C GLU A 168 -13.49 15.52 -1.48
N ALA A 169 -13.96 16.49 -0.70
CA ALA A 169 -13.18 17.69 -0.37
C ALA A 169 -11.90 17.40 0.44
N ILE A 170 -11.91 16.39 1.31
CA ILE A 170 -10.71 16.01 2.09
C ILE A 170 -9.79 15.11 1.27
N VAL A 171 -10.35 14.20 0.47
CA VAL A 171 -9.58 13.38 -0.46
C VAL A 171 -8.87 14.26 -1.49
N GLU A 172 -9.52 15.28 -2.04
CA GLU A 172 -8.91 16.23 -2.95
C GLU A 172 -7.66 16.90 -2.33
N GLN A 173 -7.75 17.29 -1.06
CA GLN A 173 -6.61 17.87 -0.32
C GLN A 173 -5.46 16.87 -0.15
N ILE A 174 -5.78 15.62 0.21
CA ILE A 174 -4.80 14.54 0.33
C ILE A 174 -4.10 14.31 -1.02
N LEU A 175 -4.86 14.12 -2.09
CA LEU A 175 -4.32 13.84 -3.42
C LEU A 175 -3.47 14.99 -3.95
N LYS A 176 -3.92 16.25 -3.81
CA LYS A 176 -3.12 17.43 -4.16
C LYS A 176 -1.80 17.45 -3.40
N ARG A 177 -1.81 17.11 -2.10
CA ARG A 177 -0.60 17.05 -1.29
C ARG A 177 0.35 15.97 -1.81
N VAL A 178 -0.14 14.75 -1.99
CA VAL A 178 0.62 13.60 -2.55
C VAL A 178 1.27 13.96 -3.89
N ILE A 179 0.49 14.53 -4.82
CA ILE A 179 0.97 14.96 -6.14
C ILE A 179 2.04 16.05 -6.00
N SER A 180 1.83 17.06 -5.15
CA SER A 180 2.80 18.16 -4.95
C SER A 180 4.15 17.70 -4.41
N GLN A 181 4.20 16.54 -3.76
CA GLN A 181 5.40 15.91 -3.23
C GLN A 181 6.09 14.98 -4.24
N GLY A 182 5.53 14.82 -5.45
CA GLY A 182 6.01 13.86 -6.45
C GLY A 182 5.79 12.40 -6.05
N LYS A 183 4.77 12.13 -5.21
CA LYS A 183 4.41 10.79 -4.72
C LYS A 183 3.22 10.23 -5.51
N GLY A 184 2.97 8.93 -5.36
CA GLY A 184 1.86 8.25 -6.01
C GLY A 184 0.80 7.71 -5.07
N ILE A 185 -0.21 7.04 -5.65
CA ILE A 185 -1.19 6.23 -4.92
C ILE A 185 -1.13 4.78 -5.38
N GLU A 186 -1.45 3.87 -4.48
CA GLU A 186 -1.61 2.46 -4.80
C GLU A 186 -3.01 2.22 -5.40
N ILE A 187 -3.10 1.26 -6.32
CA ILE A 187 -4.32 0.49 -6.53
C ILE A 187 -4.11 -0.94 -6.02
N ASN A 188 -4.96 -1.36 -5.09
CA ASN A 188 -4.84 -2.57 -4.32
C ASN A 188 -5.93 -3.58 -4.73
N THR A 189 -5.53 -4.78 -5.16
CA THR A 189 -6.46 -5.82 -5.65
C THR A 189 -7.09 -6.64 -4.53
N SER A 190 -6.76 -6.38 -3.26
CA SER A 190 -7.44 -7.02 -2.12
C SER A 190 -8.96 -6.82 -2.12
N CYS A 191 -9.48 -5.76 -2.75
CA CYS A 191 -10.92 -5.51 -2.89
C CYS A 191 -11.69 -6.74 -3.42
N TYR A 192 -11.10 -7.53 -4.31
CA TYR A 192 -11.71 -8.76 -4.84
C TYR A 192 -11.79 -9.87 -3.78
N ARG A 193 -10.74 -10.02 -2.97
CA ARG A 193 -10.69 -10.97 -1.85
C ARG A 193 -11.72 -10.63 -0.78
N TYR A 194 -11.86 -9.34 -0.46
CA TYR A 194 -12.83 -8.83 0.52
C TYR A 194 -14.24 -8.62 -0.07
N ARG A 195 -14.45 -8.92 -1.36
CA ARG A 195 -15.73 -8.78 -2.07
C ARG A 195 -16.32 -7.37 -1.97
N LEU A 196 -15.46 -6.36 -2.01
CA LEU A 196 -15.90 -4.97 -2.07
C LEU A 196 -16.55 -4.72 -3.43
N ASN A 197 -17.57 -3.87 -3.45
CA ASN A 197 -18.32 -3.51 -4.66
C ASN A 197 -17.57 -2.55 -5.61
N ASN A 198 -16.37 -2.11 -5.22
CA ASN A 198 -15.56 -1.17 -5.96
C ASN A 198 -14.06 -1.50 -5.77
N LEU A 199 -13.20 -0.83 -6.53
CA LEU A 199 -11.75 -0.92 -6.35
C LEU A 199 -11.30 -0.31 -5.01
N THR A 200 -10.03 -0.53 -4.68
CA THR A 200 -9.32 0.11 -3.56
C THR A 200 -8.09 0.84 -4.12
N PRO A 201 -8.04 2.17 -4.16
CA PRO A 201 -9.15 3.06 -3.84
C PRO A 201 -10.30 2.96 -4.84
N CYS A 202 -11.48 3.45 -4.44
CA CYS A 202 -12.64 3.47 -5.31
C CYS A 202 -12.37 4.24 -6.61
N ARG A 203 -13.15 3.93 -7.64
CA ARG A 203 -13.02 4.57 -8.96
C ARG A 203 -13.18 6.08 -8.91
N GLU A 204 -13.97 6.61 -7.99
CA GLU A 204 -14.15 8.03 -7.74
C GLU A 204 -12.83 8.71 -7.38
N ILE A 205 -12.08 8.13 -6.43
CA ILE A 205 -10.76 8.59 -6.02
C ILE A 205 -9.77 8.49 -7.18
N LEU A 206 -9.79 7.37 -7.92
CA LEU A 206 -8.91 7.20 -9.09
C LEU A 206 -9.22 8.21 -10.20
N ARG A 207 -10.48 8.58 -10.43
CA ARG A 207 -10.83 9.65 -11.38
C ARG A 207 -10.33 11.01 -10.88
N LEU A 208 -10.60 11.33 -9.61
CA LEU A 208 -10.16 12.58 -9.00
C LEU A 208 -8.63 12.73 -9.04
N TYR A 209 -7.89 11.68 -8.69
CA TYR A 209 -6.42 11.70 -8.75
C TYR A 209 -5.91 12.04 -10.15
N LYS A 210 -6.49 11.44 -11.18
CA LYS A 210 -6.16 11.73 -12.58
C LYS A 210 -6.51 13.17 -12.97
N ASP A 211 -7.70 13.64 -12.60
CA ASP A 211 -8.18 14.99 -12.93
C ASP A 211 -7.32 16.08 -12.26
N LEU A 212 -6.73 15.76 -11.11
CA LEU A 212 -5.74 16.60 -10.41
C LEU A 212 -4.33 16.52 -11.01
N GLY A 213 -4.10 15.71 -12.04
CA GLY A 213 -2.81 15.54 -12.71
C GLY A 213 -1.91 14.46 -12.12
N GLY A 214 -2.45 13.56 -11.29
CA GLY A 214 -1.73 12.42 -10.75
C GLY A 214 -1.45 11.35 -11.82
N GLU A 215 -0.20 10.92 -11.92
CA GLU A 215 0.24 9.92 -12.91
C GLU A 215 0.95 8.70 -12.31
N ILE A 216 1.40 8.80 -11.05
CA ILE A 216 2.17 7.74 -10.39
C ILE A 216 1.19 6.77 -9.72
N ILE A 217 1.10 5.55 -10.25
CA ILE A 217 0.27 4.45 -9.72
C ILE A 217 1.09 3.18 -9.62
N THR A 218 1.11 2.55 -8.44
CA THR A 218 1.60 1.16 -8.27
C THR A 218 0.42 0.20 -8.14
N ILE A 219 0.59 -1.04 -8.61
CA ILE A 219 -0.40 -2.11 -8.40
C ILE A 219 0.12 -3.04 -7.30
N GLY A 220 -0.71 -3.27 -6.30
CA GLY A 220 -0.43 -4.14 -5.17
C GLY A 220 -1.53 -5.16 -4.94
N THR A 221 -1.19 -6.35 -4.45
CA THR A 221 -2.21 -7.38 -4.14
C THR A 221 -2.51 -7.54 -2.66
N ASP A 222 -1.64 -7.01 -1.79
CA ASP A 222 -1.72 -7.21 -0.34
C ASP A 222 -1.84 -8.74 -0.07
N SER A 223 -0.91 -9.49 -0.68
CA SER A 223 -0.92 -10.95 -0.68
C SER A 223 -0.19 -11.50 0.54
N HIS A 224 -0.91 -12.33 1.29
CA HIS A 224 -0.40 -13.07 2.46
C HIS A 224 -0.33 -14.59 2.20
N ARG A 225 -0.74 -15.04 1.00
CA ARG A 225 -0.86 -16.45 0.61
C ARG A 225 -0.55 -16.65 -0.88
N PRO A 226 -0.13 -17.86 -1.30
CA PRO A 226 0.24 -18.13 -2.70
C PRO A 226 -0.84 -17.76 -3.71
N GLU A 227 -2.11 -18.08 -3.42
CA GLU A 227 -3.25 -17.85 -4.32
C GLU A 227 -3.54 -16.36 -4.57
N HIS A 228 -2.99 -15.45 -3.77
CA HIS A 228 -3.24 -14.01 -3.88
C HIS A 228 -2.15 -13.26 -4.67
N VAL A 229 -0.98 -13.87 -4.92
CA VAL A 229 0.22 -13.21 -5.46
C VAL A 229 0.03 -12.51 -6.81
N ASN A 230 -0.85 -13.03 -7.67
CA ASN A 230 -1.15 -12.43 -8.99
C ASN A 230 -2.65 -12.16 -9.16
N CYS A 231 -3.37 -12.01 -8.04
CA CYS A 231 -4.83 -11.93 -8.08
C CYS A 231 -5.27 -10.59 -8.68
N HIS A 232 -5.99 -10.65 -9.80
CA HIS A 232 -6.63 -9.51 -10.49
C HIS A 232 -5.70 -8.36 -10.93
N ILE A 233 -4.40 -8.59 -11.07
CA ILE A 233 -3.45 -7.55 -11.54
C ILE A 233 -3.79 -7.11 -12.96
N GLU A 234 -4.03 -8.05 -13.88
CA GLU A 234 -4.38 -7.71 -15.27
C GLU A 234 -5.78 -7.08 -15.39
N ASP A 235 -6.74 -7.48 -14.55
CA ASP A 235 -8.07 -6.86 -14.52
C ASP A 235 -7.97 -5.38 -14.12
N VAL A 236 -7.16 -5.07 -13.11
CA VAL A 236 -6.90 -3.69 -12.69
C VAL A 236 -6.12 -2.90 -13.74
N ARG A 237 -5.16 -3.52 -14.44
CA ARG A 237 -4.46 -2.86 -15.55
C ARG A 237 -5.42 -2.48 -16.68
N ALA A 238 -6.35 -3.37 -17.03
CA ALA A 238 -7.39 -3.09 -18.02
C ALA A 238 -8.31 -1.95 -17.55
N GLU A 239 -8.67 -1.93 -16.26
CA GLU A 239 -9.50 -0.86 -15.71
C GLU A 239 -8.79 0.50 -15.72
N LEU A 240 -7.51 0.56 -15.31
CA LEU A 240 -6.70 1.77 -15.39
C LEU A 240 -6.63 2.30 -16.84
N LEU A 241 -6.44 1.40 -17.81
CA LEU A 241 -6.43 1.77 -19.23
C LEU A 241 -7.78 2.33 -19.69
N ASN A 242 -8.89 1.71 -19.29
CA ASN A 242 -10.25 2.19 -19.57
C ASN A 242 -10.53 3.56 -18.95
N MET A 243 -9.98 3.82 -17.76
CA MET A 243 -10.03 5.13 -17.09
C MET A 243 -9.10 6.16 -17.74
N GLY A 244 -8.27 5.75 -18.71
CA GLY A 244 -7.38 6.62 -19.48
C GLY A 244 -6.02 6.85 -18.83
N TYR A 245 -5.61 6.02 -17.88
CA TYR A 245 -4.23 5.97 -17.43
C TYR A 245 -3.35 5.37 -18.52
N LYS A 246 -2.14 5.91 -18.66
CA LYS A 246 -1.16 5.47 -19.68
C LYS A 246 -0.06 4.62 -19.09
N TYR A 247 0.20 4.75 -17.80
CA TYR A 247 1.36 4.20 -17.13
C TYR A 247 0.99 3.57 -15.79
N ILE A 248 1.76 2.57 -15.40
CA ILE A 248 1.97 2.16 -14.02
C ILE A 248 3.43 2.41 -13.66
N CYS A 249 3.74 2.50 -12.37
CA CYS A 249 5.07 2.79 -11.88
C CYS A 249 5.69 1.59 -11.17
N THR A 250 6.99 1.46 -11.33
CA THR A 250 7.86 0.69 -10.44
C THR A 250 8.83 1.64 -9.75
N TYR A 251 9.63 1.16 -8.80
CA TYR A 251 10.58 1.99 -8.07
C TYR A 251 11.96 1.35 -7.96
N ASP A 252 12.98 2.20 -7.99
CA ASP A 252 14.34 1.87 -7.63
C ASP A 252 14.87 2.99 -6.75
N LYS A 253 15.34 2.68 -5.54
CA LYS A 253 15.84 3.66 -4.58
C LYS A 253 14.92 4.88 -4.41
N MET A 254 13.63 4.62 -4.20
CA MET A 254 12.59 5.64 -4.01
C MET A 254 12.28 6.51 -5.25
N ILE A 255 12.83 6.17 -6.42
CA ILE A 255 12.61 6.90 -7.69
C ILE A 255 11.65 6.11 -8.59
N PRO A 256 10.53 6.70 -9.04
CA PRO A 256 9.57 6.01 -9.89
C PRO A 256 10.09 5.85 -11.34
N THR A 257 9.79 4.70 -11.94
CA THR A 257 9.96 4.42 -13.37
C THR A 257 8.59 4.15 -13.98
N PHE A 258 8.25 4.85 -15.06
CA PHE A 258 6.95 4.73 -15.73
C PHE A 258 6.97 3.63 -16.80
N HIS A 259 5.98 2.74 -16.73
CA HIS A 259 5.79 1.64 -17.67
C HIS A 259 4.45 1.78 -18.36
N LYS A 260 4.46 1.84 -19.69
CA LYS A 260 3.23 1.96 -20.47
C LYS A 260 2.35 0.73 -20.23
N ILE A 261 1.07 0.97 -19.92
CA ILE A 261 0.05 -0.08 -19.87
C ILE A 261 -0.17 -0.56 -21.30
N LYS A 262 0.02 -1.87 -21.53
CA LYS A 262 -0.23 -2.54 -22.80
C LYS A 262 -1.54 -3.30 -22.74
#